data_AF-A0AAE1V8N8-F1
#
_entry.id   AF-A0AAE1V8N8-F1
#
_cell.length_a   1.000
_cell.length_b   1.000
_cell.length_c   1.000
_cell.angle_alpha   90.00
_cell.angle_beta   90.00
_cell.angle_gamma   90.00
#
_symmetry.space_group_name_H-M   'P 1'
#
loop_
_entity.id
_entity.type
_entity.pdbx_description
1 polymer ?
#
loop_
_entity_poly.entity_id
_entity_poly.type
_entity_poly.pdbx_seq_one_letter_code
_entity_poly.pdbx_strand_id
1 'polypeptide(L)'
;MAVQELVEIKFRLADGSDIGPNKYASSTTVGSLKEKLIAQWSKAITKLTKDLSVADKDNGPRTTNDVKLINAGRILENSRALGESRLPGGVITMHVVVRPPNNDQNNGKLKEDSATKGGCACTIL
;
A
#
# COMPACT_ATOMS: atom_id res chain seq x y z
N MET A 1 -31.33 -8.43 -5.62
CA MET A 1 -30.60 -7.41 -4.83
C MET A 1 -29.13 -7.79 -4.84
N ALA A 2 -28.24 -6.91 -5.29
CA ALA A 2 -26.81 -7.20 -5.27
C ALA A 2 -26.34 -7.22 -3.82
N VAL A 3 -26.09 -8.41 -3.27
CA VAL A 3 -25.39 -8.54 -1.99
C VAL A 3 -24.01 -7.95 -2.22
N GLN A 4 -23.76 -6.77 -1.67
CA GLN A 4 -22.43 -6.19 -1.68
C GLN A 4 -21.55 -7.12 -0.85
N GLU A 5 -20.81 -8.01 -1.49
CA GLU A 5 -19.83 -8.85 -0.79
C GLU A 5 -18.83 -7.92 -0.12
N LEU A 6 -18.87 -7.82 1.21
CA LEU A 6 -17.93 -7.03 1.98
C LEU A 6 -16.69 -7.86 2.27
N VAL A 7 -15.53 -7.30 2.00
CA VAL A 7 -14.23 -7.84 2.39
C VAL A 7 -13.71 -7.10 3.60
N GLU A 8 -13.22 -7.84 4.57
CA GLU A 8 -12.62 -7.27 5.77
C GLU A 8 -11.10 -7.20 5.58
N ILE A 9 -10.53 -6.00 5.72
CA ILE A 9 -9.12 -5.73 5.43
C ILE A 9 -8.48 -5.06 6.64
N LYS A 10 -7.30 -5.55 7.03
CA LYS A 10 -6.38 -4.86 7.94
C LYS A 10 -5.10 -4.49 7.21
N PHE A 11 -4.53 -3.34 7.54
CA PHE A 11 -3.32 -2.81 6.92
C PHE A 11 -2.15 -2.90 7.89
N ARG A 12 -1.13 -3.68 7.55
CA ARG A 12 0.13 -3.73 8.28
C ARG A 12 1.02 -2.58 7.78
N LEU A 13 1.46 -1.70 8.67
CA LEU A 13 2.43 -0.66 8.37
C LEU A 13 3.86 -1.16 8.54
N ALA A 14 4.84 -0.39 8.05
CA ALA A 14 6.26 -0.71 8.14
C ALA A 14 6.80 -0.72 9.58
N ASP A 15 6.19 0.06 10.48
CA ASP A 15 6.53 0.08 11.91
C ASP A 15 5.97 -1.13 12.69
N GLY A 16 5.21 -2.00 12.01
CA GLY A 16 4.60 -3.19 12.60
C GLY A 16 3.20 -2.97 13.15
N SER A 17 2.72 -1.72 13.27
CA SER A 17 1.34 -1.44 13.65
C SER A 17 0.35 -1.89 12.58
N ASP A 18 -0.84 -2.32 13.02
CA ASP A 18 -1.96 -2.67 12.15
C ASP A 18 -3.04 -1.57 12.21
N ILE A 19 -3.57 -1.15 11.05
CA ILE A 19 -4.77 -0.30 10.93
C ILE A 19 -5.95 -1.18 10.49
N GLY A 20 -7.03 -1.18 11.27
CA GLY A 20 -8.24 -1.98 11.01
C GLY A 20 -8.44 -3.08 12.06
N PRO A 21 -9.27 -4.11 11.77
CA PRO A 21 -9.90 -4.43 10.49
C PRO A 21 -11.04 -3.48 10.07
N ASN A 22 -11.18 -3.22 8.78
CA ASN A 22 -12.25 -2.41 8.19
C ASN A 22 -12.95 -3.17 7.05
N LYS A 23 -14.26 -2.96 6.90
CA LYS A 23 -15.06 -3.58 5.84
C LYS A 23 -15.13 -2.69 4.59
N TYR A 24 -14.85 -3.27 3.43
CA TYR A 24 -14.90 -2.61 2.12
C TYR A 24 -15.75 -3.44 1.16
N ALA A 25 -16.40 -2.81 0.20
CA ALA A 25 -17.10 -3.56 -0.85
C ALA A 25 -16.09 -4.25 -1.76
N SER A 26 -16.35 -5.50 -2.16
CA SER A 26 -15.49 -6.27 -3.08
C SER A 26 -15.31 -5.58 -4.43
N SER A 27 -16.27 -4.75 -4.85
CA SER A 27 -16.21 -3.92 -6.06
C SER A 27 -15.32 -2.68 -5.92
N THR A 28 -14.89 -2.33 -4.70
CA THR A 28 -13.99 -1.20 -4.49
C THR A 28 -12.66 -1.50 -5.15
N THR A 29 -12.07 -0.51 -5.82
CA THR A 29 -10.76 -0.66 -6.45
C THR A 29 -9.64 -0.41 -5.44
N VAL A 30 -8.48 -0.99 -5.71
CA VAL A 30 -7.25 -0.73 -4.95
C VAL A 30 -6.89 0.75 -4.96
N GLY A 31 -7.13 1.47 -6.06
CA GLY A 31 -6.95 2.92 -6.15
C GLY A 31 -7.75 3.67 -5.09
N SER A 32 -9.06 3.44 -5.03
CA SER A 32 -9.93 4.08 -4.03
C SER A 32 -9.57 3.67 -2.59
N LEU A 33 -9.04 2.45 -2.39
CA LEU A 33 -8.55 2.02 -1.09
C LEU A 33 -7.31 2.81 -0.65
N LYS A 34 -6.37 3.06 -1.56
CA LYS A 34 -5.18 3.89 -1.30
C LYS A 34 -5.55 5.34 -1.00
N GLU A 35 -6.50 5.92 -1.74
CA GLU A 35 -7.00 7.29 -1.47
C GLU A 35 -7.59 7.41 -0.05
N LYS A 36 -8.41 6.43 0.35
CA LYS A 36 -8.93 6.36 1.72
C LYS A 36 -7.82 6.28 2.76
N LEU A 37 -6.77 5.49 2.50
CA LEU A 37 -5.63 5.38 3.40
C LEU A 37 -4.88 6.71 3.55
N ILE A 38 -4.61 7.40 2.44
CA ILE A 38 -3.95 8.73 2.42
C ILE A 38 -4.78 9.75 3.20
N ALA A 39 -6.11 9.76 3.01
CA ALA A 39 -7.00 10.65 3.75
C ALA A 39 -7.06 10.35 5.25
N GLN A 40 -6.92 9.08 5.67
CA GLN A 40 -6.80 8.73 7.08
C GLN A 40 -5.44 9.15 7.65
N TRP A 41 -4.37 9.01 6.85
CA TRP A 41 -3.02 9.41 7.24
C TRP A 41 -2.93 10.91 7.54
N SER A 42 -3.44 11.75 6.65
CA SER A 42 -3.44 13.20 6.83
C SER A 42 -4.28 13.63 8.04
N LYS A 43 -5.43 12.98 8.28
CA LYS A 43 -6.27 13.22 9.47
C LYS A 43 -5.58 12.80 10.76
N ALA A 44 -4.88 11.67 10.77
CA ALA A 44 -4.15 11.19 11.94
C ALA A 44 -3.02 12.15 12.32
N ILE A 45 -2.21 12.58 11.35
CA ILE A 45 -1.16 13.58 11.56
C ILE A 45 -1.78 14.90 12.04
N THR A 46 -2.83 15.40 11.37
CA THR A 46 -3.48 16.68 11.73
C THR A 46 -4.06 16.66 13.14
N LYS A 47 -4.59 15.53 13.63
CA LYS A 47 -5.08 15.40 15.00
C LYS A 47 -3.97 15.44 16.06
N LEU A 48 -2.79 14.90 15.74
CA LEU A 48 -1.65 14.84 16.66
C LEU A 48 -0.86 16.15 16.68
N THR A 49 -0.82 16.89 15.56
CA THR A 49 0.01 18.08 15.40
C THR A 49 -0.80 19.38 15.37
N LYS A 50 -1.73 19.59 16.31
CA LYS A 50 -2.43 20.88 16.44
C LYS A 50 -1.46 22.06 16.69
N ASP A 51 -0.21 21.75 17.08
CA ASP A 51 0.82 22.71 17.49
C ASP A 51 2.15 22.62 16.69
N LEU A 52 2.36 21.61 15.83
CA LEU A 52 3.67 21.41 15.17
C LEU A 52 3.76 22.05 13.77
N SER A 53 4.94 22.63 13.53
CA SER A 53 5.37 23.34 12.32
C SER A 53 5.13 22.53 11.04
N VAL A 54 4.93 23.25 9.94
CA VAL A 54 4.51 22.76 8.62
C VAL A 54 5.44 21.69 8.02
N ALA A 55 6.66 21.54 8.56
CA ALA A 55 7.67 20.61 8.07
C ALA A 55 7.40 19.12 8.40
N ASP A 56 6.78 18.79 9.54
CA ASP A 56 6.50 17.38 9.90
C ASP A 56 5.25 16.81 9.19
N LYS A 57 4.49 17.67 8.49
CA LYS A 57 3.35 17.27 7.64
C LYS A 57 3.79 16.62 6.32
N ASP A 58 5.09 16.65 6.02
CA ASP A 58 5.62 16.31 4.70
C ASP A 58 5.94 14.83 4.49
N ASN A 59 6.13 14.06 5.58
CA ASN A 59 6.61 12.68 5.50
C ASN A 59 5.53 11.62 5.21
N GLY A 60 4.27 12.05 5.01
CA GLY A 60 3.17 11.15 4.66
C GLY A 60 3.06 10.91 3.14
N PRO A 61 2.39 9.83 2.71
CA PRO A 61 2.07 9.64 1.30
C PRO A 61 1.16 10.78 0.81
N ARG A 62 1.53 11.44 -0.30
CA ARG A 62 0.74 12.54 -0.89
C ARG A 62 -0.21 12.05 -1.98
N THR A 63 0.20 11.02 -2.70
CA THR A 63 -0.50 10.45 -3.86
C THR A 63 -0.62 8.94 -3.75
N THR A 64 -1.52 8.35 -4.53
CA THR A 64 -1.68 6.88 -4.59
C THR A 64 -0.45 6.16 -5.14
N ASN A 65 0.47 6.86 -5.80
CA ASN A 65 1.75 6.31 -6.27
C ASN A 65 2.77 6.15 -5.13
N ASP A 66 2.66 6.98 -4.09
CA ASP A 66 3.51 6.91 -2.91
C ASP A 66 3.15 5.70 -2.02
N VAL A 67 2.00 5.07 -2.28
CA VAL A 67 1.50 3.91 -1.53
C VAL A 67 1.50 2.65 -2.38
N LYS A 68 2.17 1.61 -1.89
CA LYS A 68 2.05 0.25 -2.42
C LYS A 68 1.28 -0.61 -1.44
N LEU A 69 0.26 -1.30 -1.94
CA LEU A 69 -0.47 -2.32 -1.21
C LEU A 69 0.03 -3.68 -1.67
N ILE A 70 0.43 -4.52 -0.72
CA ILE A 70 0.96 -5.86 -0.99
C ILE A 70 0.07 -6.88 -0.29
N ASN A 71 -0.42 -7.86 -1.05
CA ASN A 71 -1.20 -8.98 -0.54
C ASN A 71 -0.62 -10.29 -1.06
N ALA A 72 -0.43 -11.28 -0.18
CA ALA A 72 0.16 -12.59 -0.53
C ALA A 72 1.45 -12.48 -1.37
N GLY A 73 2.33 -11.52 -1.05
CA GLY A 73 3.58 -11.29 -1.80
C GLY A 73 3.43 -10.59 -3.16
N ARG A 74 2.21 -10.19 -3.55
CA ARG A 74 1.95 -9.47 -4.81
C ARG A 74 1.61 -8.01 -4.54
N ILE A 75 2.23 -7.11 -5.30
CA ILE A 75 1.85 -5.69 -5.32
C ILE A 75 0.53 -5.56 -6.08
N LEU A 76 -0.44 -4.88 -5.48
CA LEU A 76 -1.76 -4.65 -6.06
C LEU A 76 -1.78 -3.40 -6.93
N GLU A 77 -2.35 -3.54 -8.12
CA GLU A 77 -2.54 -2.48 -9.11
C GLU A 77 -3.82 -1.69 -8.83
N ASN A 78 -3.81 -0.38 -9.09
CA ASN A 78 -4.91 0.52 -8.76
C ASN A 78 -6.23 0.18 -9.46
N SER A 79 -6.16 -0.42 -10.66
CA SER A 79 -7.31 -0.81 -11.49
C SER A 79 -8.01 -2.07 -11.02
N ARG A 80 -7.38 -2.90 -10.17
CA ARG A 80 -8.00 -4.15 -9.68
C ARG A 80 -9.05 -3.89 -8.62
N ALA A 81 -10.08 -4.72 -8.63
CA ALA A 81 -11.07 -4.76 -7.57
C ALA A 81 -10.58 -5.59 -6.37
N LEU A 82 -11.01 -5.23 -5.15
CA LEU A 82 -10.61 -5.96 -3.94
C LEU A 82 -11.09 -7.41 -3.92
N GLY A 83 -12.23 -7.68 -4.57
CA GLY A 83 -12.76 -9.04 -4.73
C GLY A 83 -11.82 -9.98 -5.49
N GLU A 84 -11.05 -9.47 -6.45
CA GLU A 84 -10.07 -10.27 -7.20
C GLU A 84 -8.80 -10.56 -6.40
N SER A 85 -8.51 -9.73 -5.39
CA SER A 85 -7.41 -9.93 -4.46
C SER A 85 -7.82 -10.74 -3.23
N ARG A 86 -9.05 -11.27 -3.20
CA ARG A 86 -9.59 -11.98 -2.03
C ARG A 86 -8.96 -13.36 -1.90
N LEU A 87 -8.33 -13.62 -0.75
CA LEU A 87 -8.00 -14.97 -0.32
C LEU A 87 -9.23 -15.60 0.35
N PRO A 88 -9.47 -16.91 0.21
CA PRO A 88 -10.67 -17.54 0.76
C PRO A 88 -10.67 -17.49 2.30
N GLY A 89 -11.70 -16.82 2.85
CA GLY A 89 -12.10 -16.90 4.26
C GLY A 89 -11.23 -16.11 5.25
N GLY A 90 -11.70 -14.92 5.66
CA GLY A 90 -11.16 -14.20 6.82
C GLY A 90 -10.74 -12.76 6.51
N VAL A 91 -10.05 -12.15 7.49
CA VAL A 91 -9.51 -10.79 7.39
C VAL A 91 -8.27 -10.79 6.49
N ILE A 92 -8.32 -10.05 5.39
CA ILE A 92 -7.18 -9.88 4.49
C ILE A 92 -6.19 -8.95 5.15
N THR A 93 -4.94 -9.39 5.29
CA THR A 93 -3.85 -8.54 5.79
C THR A 93 -3.07 -7.98 4.62
N MET A 94 -3.21 -6.69 4.34
CA MET A 94 -2.44 -6.00 3.32
C MET A 94 -1.26 -5.26 3.95
N HIS A 95 -0.05 -5.45 3.42
CA HIS A 95 1.09 -4.63 3.82
C HIS A 95 1.07 -3.31 3.06
N VAL A 96 1.19 -2.21 3.79
CA VAL A 96 1.30 -0.85 3.27
C VAL A 96 2.76 -0.45 3.28
N VAL A 97 3.27 -0.12 2.11
CA VAL A 97 4.59 0.51 1.98
C VAL A 97 4.39 1.93 1.49
N VAL A 98 4.72 2.89 2.33
CA VAL A 98 4.80 4.30 1.96
C VAL A 98 6.22 4.57 1.46
N ARG A 99 6.35 5.04 0.23
CA ARG A 99 7.61 5.60 -0.27
C ARG A 99 7.56 7.11 -0.12
N PRO A 100 8.63 7.75 0.38
CA PRO A 100 8.77 9.19 0.29
C PRO A 100 8.61 9.63 -1.18
N PRO A 101 8.02 10.80 -1.45
CA PRO A 101 8.01 11.34 -2.80
C PRO A 101 9.47 11.47 -3.26
N ASN A 102 9.82 10.77 -4.33
CA ASN A 102 11.13 10.90 -4.95
C ASN A 102 11.23 12.36 -5.38
N ASN A 103 12.07 13.16 -4.73
CA ASN A 103 12.46 14.44 -5.28
C ASN A 103 13.31 14.12 -6.51
N ASP A 104 12.68 14.06 -7.69
CA ASP A 104 13.34 13.88 -8.98
C ASP A 104 14.22 15.12 -9.26
N GLN A 105 15.38 15.18 -8.59
CA GLN A 105 16.49 15.99 -9.06
C GLN A 105 17.13 15.22 -10.20
N ASN A 106 16.59 15.44 -11.40
CA ASN A 106 17.15 14.99 -12.66
C ASN A 106 18.63 15.38 -12.76
N ASN A 107 19.54 14.40 -12.73
CA ASN A 107 20.60 14.35 -13.71
C ASN A 107 20.92 12.90 -14.07
N GLY A 108 20.92 12.62 -15.36
CA GLY A 108 20.77 11.29 -15.91
C GLY A 108 21.95 10.35 -15.69
N LYS A 109 21.66 9.05 -15.83
CA LYS A 109 22.16 8.25 -16.95
C LYS A 109 21.39 6.93 -17.03
N LEU A 110 20.70 6.77 -18.16
CA LEU A 110 20.34 5.47 -18.71
C LEU A 110 21.59 4.57 -18.72
N LYS A 111 21.43 3.35 -18.21
CA LYS A 111 21.98 2.17 -18.87
C LYS A 111 21.19 0.94 -18.44
N GLU A 112 20.31 0.55 -19.35
CA GLU A 112 19.96 -0.85 -19.59
C GLU A 112 21.27 -1.64 -19.78
N ASP A 113 21.43 -2.74 -19.04
CA ASP A 113 22.18 -3.89 -19.52
C ASP A 113 21.62 -5.15 -18.89
N SER A 114 21.27 -6.09 -19.76
CA SER A 114 20.66 -7.37 -19.44
C SER A 114 21.73 -8.34 -18.96
N ALA A 115 21.58 -8.93 -17.77
CA ALA A 115 22.38 -10.10 -17.39
C ALA A 115 21.67 -11.03 -16.37
N THR A 116 21.14 -12.12 -16.91
CA THR A 116 21.46 -13.50 -16.49
C THR A 116 21.08 -13.97 -15.06
N LYS A 117 19.99 -14.76 -15.04
CA LYS A 117 19.88 -16.11 -14.43
C LYS A 117 20.47 -16.30 -13.01
N GLY A 118 19.64 -16.14 -11.98
CA GLY A 118 19.89 -16.66 -10.63
C GLY A 118 18.99 -17.86 -10.34
N GLY A 119 19.41 -19.05 -10.76
CA GLY A 119 18.73 -20.31 -10.44
C GLY A 119 18.93 -20.72 -8.98
N CYS A 120 17.90 -21.36 -8.44
CA CYS A 120 17.88 -22.01 -7.13
C CYS A 120 19.01 -23.05 -7.00
N ALA A 121 19.77 -23.00 -5.90
CA ALA A 121 20.65 -24.08 -5.47
C ALA A 121 20.41 -24.35 -3.97
N CYS A 122 19.38 -25.14 -3.68
CA CYS A 122 19.25 -25.82 -2.41
C CYS A 122 20.15 -27.06 -2.43
N THR A 123 21.30 -26.99 -1.76
CA THR A 123 22.04 -28.20 -1.34
C THR A 123 21.86 -28.34 0.16
N ILE A 124 21.24 -29.44 0.58
CA ILE A 124 21.24 -29.92 1.96
C ILE A 124 22.55 -30.69 2.15
N LEU A 125 23.31 -30.35 3.19
CA LEU A 125 24.41 -31.18 3.69
C LEU A 125 23.91 -31.96 4.91
#